data_AF-B3TCF9-F1
#
_entry.id   AF-B3TCF9-F1
#
_cell.length_a   1.000
_cell.length_b   1.000
_cell.length_c   1.000
_cell.angle_alpha   90.00
_cell.angle_beta   90.00
_cell.angle_gamma   90.00
#
_symmetry.space_group_name_H-M   'P 1'
#
loop_
_entity.id
_entity.type
_entity.pdbx_description
1 polymer ?
#
loop_
_entity_poly.entity_id
_entity_poly.type
_entity_poly.pdbx_seq_one_letter_code
_entity_poly.pdbx_strand_id
1 'polypeptide(L)'
;MSELDEFAEALMGQLSVEINEEKEIEKLATKIKEDRNFTVKFDDIESVSQGLFPDLVRKVNEYMGLEVSEKLSIEYLKLGDFKRLKGKKVFTENGRVFVDKLFDAITKNDLKKISRSN
;
A
#
# COMPACT_ATOMS: atom_id res chain seq x y z
N MET A 1 -17.41 13.83 -21.49
CA MET A 1 -16.93 12.53 -20.98
C MET A 1 -18.02 11.95 -20.12
N SER A 2 -18.18 10.63 -20.07
CA SER A 2 -19.05 10.04 -19.06
C SER A 2 -18.36 10.11 -17.70
N GLU A 3 -19.14 10.09 -16.61
CA GLU A 3 -18.61 10.04 -15.23
C GLU A 3 -17.63 8.87 -15.03
N LEU A 4 -17.86 7.76 -15.74
CA LEU A 4 -17.01 6.58 -15.70
C LEU A 4 -15.65 6.81 -16.40
N ASP A 5 -15.62 7.59 -17.49
CA ASP A 5 -14.38 7.94 -18.19
C ASP A 5 -13.52 8.88 -17.32
N GLU A 6 -14.15 9.87 -16.67
CA GLU A 6 -13.46 10.81 -15.78
C GLU A 6 -12.88 10.09 -14.55
N PHE A 7 -13.63 9.15 -13.98
CA PHE A 7 -13.15 8.29 -12.90
C PHE A 7 -11.97 7.42 -13.34
N ALA A 8 -12.04 6.81 -14.53
CA ALA A 8 -10.94 5.98 -15.05
C ALA A 8 -9.68 6.80 -15.31
N GLU A 9 -9.81 7.99 -15.89
CA GLU A 9 -8.68 8.89 -16.15
C GLU A 9 -8.01 9.35 -14.84
N ALA A 10 -8.80 9.75 -13.84
CA ALA A 10 -8.29 10.14 -12.54
C ALA A 10 -7.56 8.98 -11.84
N LEU A 11 -8.14 7.78 -11.86
CA LEU A 11 -7.53 6.58 -11.28
C LEU A 11 -6.21 6.24 -11.96
N MET A 12 -6.15 6.29 -13.29
CA MET A 12 -4.94 6.02 -14.06
C MET A 12 -3.85 7.08 -13.84
N GLY A 13 -4.24 8.35 -13.72
CA GLY A 13 -3.33 9.45 -13.37
C GLY A 13 -2.66 9.20 -12.01
N GLN A 14 -3.44 8.86 -10.99
CA GLN A 14 -2.90 8.54 -9.67
C GLN A 14 -1.95 7.33 -9.72
N LEU A 15 -2.35 6.25 -10.39
CA LEU A 15 -1.55 5.03 -10.48
C LEU A 15 -0.22 5.26 -11.21
N SER A 16 -0.19 6.15 -12.20
CA SER A 16 1.04 6.52 -12.89
C SER A 16 2.05 7.19 -11.94
N VAL A 17 1.57 8.09 -11.08
CA VAL A 17 2.39 8.74 -10.05
C VAL A 17 2.94 7.72 -9.07
N GLU A 18 2.08 6.85 -8.51
CA GLU A 18 2.50 5.82 -7.54
C GLU A 18 3.56 4.87 -8.12
N ILE A 19 3.41 4.43 -9.37
CA ILE A 19 4.40 3.58 -10.05
C ILE A 19 5.73 4.30 -10.24
N ASN A 20 5.71 5.61 -10.51
CA ASN A 20 6.94 6.38 -10.64
C ASN A 20 7.66 6.54 -9.30
N GLU A 21 6.91 6.77 -8.21
CA GLU A 21 7.46 6.82 -6.85
C GLU A 21 8.14 5.51 -6.45
N GLU A 22 7.52 4.35 -6.75
CA GLU A 22 8.13 3.04 -6.48
C GLU A 22 9.51 2.89 -7.15
N LYS A 23 9.64 3.34 -8.41
CA LYS A 23 10.92 3.30 -9.14
C LYS A 23 11.98 4.20 -8.52
N GLU A 24 11.60 5.40 -8.08
CA GLU A 24 12.54 6.30 -7.41
C GLU A 24 12.97 5.76 -6.03
N ILE A 25 12.07 5.09 -5.30
CA ILE A 25 12.41 4.39 -4.05
C ILE A 25 13.42 3.27 -4.32
N GLU A 26 13.21 2.43 -5.33
CA GLU A 26 14.13 1.35 -5.69
C GLU A 26 15.53 1.88 -6.06
N LYS A 27 15.57 2.98 -6.82
CA LYS A 27 16.81 3.68 -7.20
C LYS A 27 17.53 4.27 -5.99
N LEU A 28 16.81 4.89 -5.05
CA LEU A 28 17.40 5.40 -3.81
C LEU A 28 17.93 4.26 -2.94
N ALA A 29 17.17 3.16 -2.80
CA ALA A 29 17.60 1.98 -2.06
C ALA A 29 18.89 1.38 -2.64
N THR A 30 19.01 1.39 -3.97
CA THR A 30 20.24 0.95 -4.67
C THR A 30 21.41 1.85 -4.35
N LYS A 31 21.25 3.18 -4.47
CA LYS A 31 22.30 4.15 -4.12
C LYS A 31 22.78 4.03 -2.68
N ILE A 32 21.85 3.81 -1.75
CA ILE A 32 22.18 3.59 -0.33
C ILE A 32 23.02 2.33 -0.14
N LYS A 33 22.70 1.23 -0.84
CA LYS A 33 23.48 -0.01 -0.77
C LYS A 33 24.88 0.13 -1.37
N GLU A 34 25.05 0.99 -2.36
CA GLU A 34 26.35 1.25 -3.02
C GLU A 34 27.23 2.23 -2.24
N ASP A 35 26.63 3.09 -1.41
CA ASP A 35 27.34 4.04 -0.56
C ASP A 35 27.98 3.35 0.65
N ARG A 36 29.29 3.09 0.56
CA ARG A 36 30.09 2.48 1.64
C ARG A 36 30.22 3.35 2.89
N ASN A 37 29.90 4.64 2.80
CA ASN A 37 29.93 5.56 3.94
C ASN A 37 28.57 5.68 4.63
N PHE A 38 27.53 5.05 4.08
CA PHE A 38 26.19 5.04 4.68
C PHE A 38 26.16 4.08 5.87
N THR A 39 26.10 4.64 7.08
CA THR A 39 26.18 3.87 8.35
C THR A 39 24.85 3.80 9.10
N VAL A 40 23.83 4.50 8.63
CA VAL A 40 22.50 4.52 9.26
C VAL A 40 21.84 3.17 9.05
N LYS A 41 21.33 2.59 10.14
CA LYS A 41 20.50 1.38 10.12
C LYS A 41 19.09 1.75 10.54
N PHE A 42 18.12 1.30 9.77
CA PHE A 42 16.72 1.39 10.12
C PHE A 42 16.27 0.02 10.60
N ASP A 43 15.56 0.00 11.72
CA ASP A 43 14.85 -1.19 12.16
C ASP A 43 13.68 -1.48 11.21
N ASP A 44 13.34 -2.76 11.07
CA ASP A 44 12.20 -3.14 10.27
C ASP A 44 10.88 -2.77 10.96
N ILE A 45 9.84 -2.52 10.14
CA ILE A 45 8.55 -2.06 10.64
C ILE A 45 7.87 -3.09 11.55
N GLU A 46 8.16 -4.38 11.37
CA GLU A 46 7.56 -5.47 12.13
C GLU A 46 8.08 -5.44 13.56
N SER A 47 9.40 -5.38 13.73
CA SER A 47 10.08 -5.23 15.01
C SER A 47 9.63 -3.98 15.76
N VAL A 48 9.60 -2.83 15.07
CA VAL A 48 9.20 -1.56 15.69
C VAL A 48 7.75 -1.61 16.16
N SER A 49 6.83 -2.07 15.32
CA SER A 49 5.40 -2.07 15.65
C SER A 49 5.04 -3.14 16.69
N GLN A 50 5.70 -4.30 16.69
CA GLN A 50 5.56 -5.29 17.77
C GLN A 50 6.01 -4.72 19.13
N GLY A 51 7.07 -3.92 19.16
CA GLY A 51 7.51 -3.23 20.38
C GLY A 51 6.51 -2.19 20.88
N LEU A 52 5.86 -1.47 19.97
CA LEU A 52 4.91 -0.40 20.31
C LEU A 52 3.49 -0.88 20.60
N PHE A 53 3.08 -2.04 20.09
CA PHE A 53 1.70 -2.52 20.17
C PHE A 53 1.20 -2.73 21.61
N PRO A 54 1.95 -3.35 22.54
CA PRO A 54 1.51 -3.49 23.93
C PRO A 54 1.27 -2.14 24.63
N ASP A 55 2.12 -1.16 24.34
CA ASP A 55 1.99 0.19 24.89
C ASP A 55 0.74 0.90 24.34
N LEU A 56 0.42 0.70 23.07
CA LEU A 56 -0.80 1.24 22.48
C LEU A 56 -2.05 0.62 23.12
N VAL A 57 -2.07 -0.71 23.27
CA VAL A 57 -3.17 -1.43 23.95
C VAL A 57 -3.37 -0.89 25.37
N ARG A 58 -2.28 -0.74 26.13
CA ARG A 58 -2.32 -0.17 27.48
C ARG A 58 -2.91 1.25 27.48
N LYS A 59 -2.45 2.14 26.60
CA LYS A 59 -2.97 3.51 26.50
C LYS A 59 -4.46 3.57 26.17
N VAL A 60 -4.93 2.70 25.27
CA VAL A 60 -6.36 2.62 24.93
C VAL A 60 -7.17 2.17 26.14
N ASN A 61 -6.71 1.13 26.86
CA ASN A 61 -7.36 0.68 28.08
C ASN A 61 -7.41 1.78 29.15
N GLU A 62 -6.28 2.46 29.41
CA GLU A 62 -6.17 3.53 30.40
C GLU A 62 -7.04 4.75 30.07
N TYR A 63 -7.10 5.14 28.79
CA TYR A 63 -7.82 6.33 28.35
C TYR A 63 -9.32 6.09 28.16
N MET A 64 -9.70 4.95 27.58
CA MET A 64 -11.10 4.65 27.23
C MET A 64 -11.81 3.78 28.29
N GLY A 65 -11.07 3.11 29.18
CA GLY A 65 -11.62 2.13 30.12
C GLY A 65 -12.17 0.87 29.46
N LEU A 66 -11.81 0.63 28.19
CA LEU A 66 -12.27 -0.53 27.39
C LEU A 66 -11.17 -1.58 27.36
N GLU A 67 -11.51 -2.85 27.53
CA GLU A 67 -10.56 -3.94 27.28
C GLU A 67 -10.34 -4.13 25.77
N VAL A 68 -9.09 -4.01 25.31
CA VAL A 68 -8.73 -4.36 23.94
C VAL A 68 -8.66 -5.89 23.80
N SER A 69 -9.34 -6.42 22.78
CA SER A 69 -9.36 -7.85 22.46
C SER A 69 -7.95 -8.41 22.22
N GLU A 70 -7.63 -9.52 22.89
CA GLU A 70 -6.39 -10.29 22.68
C GLU A 70 -6.28 -10.91 21.28
N LYS A 71 -7.39 -10.95 20.53
CA LYS A 71 -7.41 -11.41 19.13
C LYS A 71 -6.94 -10.35 18.14
N LEU A 72 -6.71 -9.11 18.60
CA LEU A 72 -6.22 -8.04 17.75
C LEU A 72 -4.74 -8.28 17.43
N SER A 73 -4.40 -8.26 16.15
CA SER A 73 -3.03 -8.40 15.66
C SER A 73 -2.71 -7.34 14.61
N ILE A 74 -1.41 -7.09 14.44
CA ILE A 74 -0.90 -6.27 13.34
C ILE A 74 -0.56 -7.21 12.18
N GLU A 75 -1.12 -6.93 11.01
CA GLU A 75 -0.81 -7.68 9.77
C GLU A 75 0.16 -6.89 8.88
N TYR A 76 1.17 -7.59 8.36
CA TYR A 76 2.18 -7.04 7.46
C TYR A 76 1.93 -7.54 6.05
N LEU A 77 1.09 -6.82 5.32
CA LEU A 77 0.80 -7.16 3.94
C LEU A 77 2.02 -6.95 3.06
N LYS A 78 2.31 -7.94 2.20
CA LYS A 78 3.29 -7.76 1.13
C LYS A 78 2.78 -6.70 0.15
N LEU A 79 3.70 -6.07 -0.58
CA LEU A 79 3.37 -4.99 -1.53
C LEU A 79 2.22 -5.34 -2.49
N GLY A 80 2.16 -6.59 -2.97
CA GLY A 80 1.08 -7.05 -3.84
C GLY A 80 -0.29 -7.13 -3.15
N ASP A 81 -0.33 -7.63 -1.92
CA ASP A 81 -1.57 -7.70 -1.13
C ASP A 81 -2.03 -6.29 -0.70
N PHE A 82 -1.08 -5.41 -0.40
CA PHE A 82 -1.33 -4.01 -0.11
C PHE A 82 -1.94 -3.26 -1.31
N LYS A 83 -1.40 -3.47 -2.52
CA LYS A 83 -1.96 -2.93 -3.77
C LYS A 83 -3.39 -3.45 -3.99
N ARG A 84 -3.64 -4.75 -3.82
CA ARG A 84 -4.99 -5.33 -3.90
C ARG A 84 -5.95 -4.72 -2.88
N LEU A 85 -5.47 -4.49 -1.65
CA LEU A 85 -6.28 -3.83 -0.61
C LEU A 85 -6.64 -2.39 -1.00
N LYS A 86 -5.71 -1.62 -1.58
CA LYS A 86 -6.02 -0.29 -2.14
C LYS A 86 -7.11 -0.39 -3.20
N GLY A 87 -7.00 -1.34 -4.14
CA GLY A 87 -8.01 -1.57 -5.17
C GLY A 87 -9.42 -1.79 -4.59
N LYS A 88 -9.53 -2.56 -3.51
CA LYS A 88 -10.82 -2.78 -2.81
C LYS A 88 -11.41 -1.52 -2.19
N LYS A 89 -10.58 -0.52 -1.82
CA LYS A 89 -11.05 0.75 -1.25
C LYS A 89 -11.49 1.77 -2.30
N VAL A 90 -11.18 1.55 -3.57
CA VAL A 90 -11.69 2.38 -4.66
C VAL A 90 -13.20 2.19 -4.75
N PHE A 91 -13.92 3.28 -4.50
CA PHE A 91 -15.38 3.33 -4.61
C PHE A 91 -15.79 3.24 -6.07
N THR A 92 -16.76 2.38 -6.38
CA THR A 92 -17.29 2.22 -7.73
C THR A 92 -18.64 1.51 -7.67
N GLU A 93 -19.61 1.97 -8.47
CA GLU A 93 -20.95 1.37 -8.51
C GLU A 93 -21.00 0.12 -9.40
N ASN A 94 -20.40 0.19 -10.59
CA ASN A 94 -20.44 -0.89 -11.59
C ASN A 94 -19.04 -1.36 -12.05
N GLY A 95 -17.95 -0.72 -11.58
CA GLY A 95 -16.59 -0.94 -12.06
C GLY A 95 -15.75 -1.93 -11.24
N ARG A 96 -16.35 -2.67 -10.30
CA ARG A 96 -15.59 -3.53 -9.35
C ARG A 96 -14.65 -4.51 -10.05
N VAL A 97 -15.16 -5.22 -11.06
CA VAL A 97 -14.40 -6.20 -11.84
C VAL A 97 -13.22 -5.55 -12.58
N PHE A 98 -13.43 -4.33 -13.10
CA PHE A 98 -12.41 -3.56 -13.78
C PHE A 98 -11.29 -3.18 -12.82
N VAL A 99 -11.64 -2.55 -11.69
CA VAL A 99 -10.67 -2.11 -10.69
C VAL A 99 -9.88 -3.29 -10.13
N ASP A 100 -10.54 -4.43 -9.84
CA ASP A 100 -9.84 -5.62 -9.35
C ASP A 100 -8.83 -6.15 -10.36
N LYS A 101 -9.21 -6.24 -11.65
CA LYS A 101 -8.29 -6.65 -12.72
C LYS A 101 -7.13 -5.68 -12.92
N LEU A 102 -7.40 -4.38 -12.80
CA LEU A 102 -6.39 -3.33 -12.92
C LEU A 102 -5.35 -3.42 -11.79
N PHE A 103 -5.80 -3.48 -10.53
CA PHE A 103 -4.90 -3.62 -9.38
C PHE A 103 -4.16 -4.96 -9.36
N ASP A 104 -4.77 -6.02 -9.90
CA ASP A 104 -4.10 -7.30 -10.15
C ASP A 104 -2.98 -7.20 -11.18
N ALA A 105 -3.20 -6.44 -12.26
CA ALA A 105 -2.21 -6.20 -13.30
C ALA A 105 -1.07 -5.32 -12.80
N ILE A 106 -1.36 -4.27 -12.02
CA ILE A 106 -0.38 -3.38 -11.38
C ILE A 106 0.49 -4.15 -10.39
N THR A 107 -0.12 -5.02 -9.58
CA THR A 107 0.61 -5.91 -8.67
C THR A 107 1.63 -6.78 -9.40
N LYS A 108 1.32 -7.19 -10.64
CA LYS A 108 2.17 -8.05 -11.47
C LYS A 108 3.08 -7.26 -12.43
N ASN A 109 3.01 -5.94 -12.40
CA ASN A 109 3.66 -5.05 -13.37
C ASN A 109 3.35 -5.44 -14.84
N ASP A 110 2.13 -5.92 -15.10
CA ASP A 110 1.69 -6.38 -16.43
C ASP A 110 1.22 -5.19 -17.27
N LEU A 111 2.18 -4.47 -17.86
CA LEU A 111 1.96 -3.27 -18.67
C LEU A 111 0.97 -3.49 -19.82
N LYS A 112 0.91 -4.72 -20.38
CA LYS A 112 -0.02 -5.06 -21.46
C LYS A 112 -1.46 -5.11 -20.96
N LYS A 113 -1.70 -5.67 -19.77
CA LYS A 113 -3.03 -5.70 -19.16
C LYS A 113 -3.46 -4.36 -18.61
N ILE A 114 -2.51 -3.56 -18.10
CA ILE A 114 -2.76 -2.18 -17.69
C ILE A 114 -3.23 -1.35 -18.90
N SER A 115 -2.50 -1.41 -20.02
CA SER A 115 -2.84 -0.67 -21.24
C SER A 115 -4.11 -1.14 -21.96
N ARG A 116 -4.59 -2.37 -21.69
CA ARG A 116 -5.85 -2.94 -22.24
C ARG A 116 -7.04 -2.78 -21.30
N SER A 117 -6.80 -2.27 -20.09
CA SER A 117 -7.83 -1.85 -19.15
C SER A 117 -8.14 -0.36 -19.33
N ASN A 118 -8.03 0.15 -20.55
CA ASN A 118 -8.45 1.49 -20.96
C ASN A 118 -9.51 1.34 -22.05
#